data_AF-R3JTY7-F1
#
_entry.id   AF-R3JTY7-F1
#
_cell.length_a   1.000
_cell.length_b   1.000
_cell.length_c   1.000
_cell.angle_alpha   90.00
_cell.angle_beta   90.00
_cell.angle_gamma   90.00
#
_symmetry.space_group_name_H-M   'P 1'
#
loop_
_entity.id
_entity.type
_entity.pdbx_description
1 polymer ?
#
loop_
_entity_poly.entity_id
_entity_poly.type
_entity_poly.pdbx_seq_one_letter_code
_entity_poly.pdbx_strand_id
1 'polypeptide(L)'
;MSEDLTTPFLPLGSVLKLKDTLNDTLYYFIVARAIAKNGNGEIVSRYKVAPHPFGDIPTQEVFSIEVEQIIEVLFEGFSDKMDEEFLGNLLSQMNGSTESLPKDSGAEVEISSELEKIEDPFYSFRK
;
A
#
# COMPACT_ATOMS: atom_id res chain seq x y z
N MET A 1 0.29 -0.08 28.79
CA MET A 1 -0.66 -0.87 27.97
C MET A 1 -0.19 -0.67 26.54
N SER A 2 0.36 -1.69 25.89
CA SER A 2 0.58 -1.65 24.44
C SER A 2 -0.80 -1.54 23.81
N GLU A 3 -1.07 -0.45 23.09
CA GLU A 3 -2.31 -0.34 22.33
C GLU A 3 -2.20 -1.32 21.16
N ASP A 4 -3.06 -2.35 21.17
CA ASP A 4 -3.13 -3.35 20.11
C ASP A 4 -4.04 -2.85 18.98
N LEU A 5 -3.77 -3.34 17.77
CA LEU A 5 -4.60 -3.05 16.60
C LEU A 5 -5.99 -3.69 16.76
N THR A 6 -7.04 -2.90 16.58
CA THR A 6 -8.44 -3.33 16.80
C THR A 6 -9.12 -3.90 15.56
N THR A 7 -8.53 -3.69 14.38
CA THR A 7 -9.07 -4.13 13.08
C THR A 7 -8.10 -5.07 12.36
N PRO A 8 -8.57 -5.91 11.43
CA PRO A 8 -7.67 -6.74 10.62
C PRO A 8 -6.67 -5.88 9.84
N PHE A 9 -5.40 -6.29 9.79
CA PHE A 9 -4.35 -5.68 8.97
C PHE A 9 -4.15 -6.47 7.69
N LEU A 10 -4.95 -6.18 6.67
CA LEU A 10 -4.99 -6.95 5.44
C LEU A 10 -3.67 -6.85 4.66
N PRO A 11 -3.18 -7.94 4.04
CA PRO A 11 -1.94 -7.92 3.26
C PRO A 11 -2.02 -7.07 1.99
N LEU A 12 -0.85 -6.70 1.45
CA LEU A 12 -0.78 -6.02 0.15
C LEU A 12 -1.30 -6.94 -0.97
N GLY A 13 -1.93 -6.33 -1.98
CA GLY A 13 -2.53 -7.06 -3.09
C GLY A 13 -3.86 -7.74 -2.78
N SER A 14 -4.38 -7.62 -1.54
CA SER A 14 -5.74 -8.08 -1.23
C SER A 14 -6.77 -7.40 -2.12
N VAL A 15 -7.77 -8.16 -2.57
CA VAL A 15 -8.85 -7.68 -3.45
C VAL A 15 -10.11 -7.45 -2.63
N LEU A 16 -10.62 -6.23 -2.70
CA LEU A 16 -11.72 -5.75 -1.90
C LEU A 16 -12.90 -5.34 -2.77
N LYS A 17 -14.10 -5.57 -2.23
CA LYS A 17 -15.30 -4.86 -2.62
C LYS A 17 -15.58 -3.77 -1.59
N LEU A 18 -15.80 -2.55 -2.06
CA LEU A 18 -15.99 -1.38 -1.22
C LEU A 18 -17.42 -0.85 -1.33
N LYS A 19 -17.90 -0.20 -0.28
CA LYS A 19 -19.15 0.58 -0.30
C LYS A 19 -18.86 2.05 -0.62
N ASP A 20 -19.90 2.78 -1.00
CA ASP A 20 -19.86 4.23 -1.23
C ASP A 20 -18.84 4.64 -2.29
N THR A 21 -18.61 3.78 -3.28
CA THR A 21 -17.75 4.08 -4.43
C THR A 21 -18.58 4.59 -5.59
N LEU A 22 -17.97 5.36 -6.49
CA LEU A 22 -18.63 5.84 -7.71
C LEU A 22 -19.10 4.68 -8.62
N ASN A 23 -18.53 3.48 -8.44
CA ASN A 23 -18.85 2.32 -9.24
C ASN A 23 -18.82 1.04 -8.40
N ASP A 24 -19.98 0.63 -7.89
CA ASP A 24 -20.17 -0.56 -7.04
C ASP A 24 -19.83 -1.91 -7.72
N THR A 25 -19.51 -1.88 -9.01
CA THR A 25 -19.07 -3.08 -9.76
C THR A 25 -17.55 -3.23 -9.83
N LEU A 26 -16.78 -2.21 -9.43
CA LEU A 26 -15.33 -2.28 -9.43
C LEU A 26 -14.81 -3.00 -8.19
N TYR A 27 -13.72 -3.72 -8.39
CA TYR A 27 -12.90 -4.26 -7.32
C TYR A 27 -11.68 -3.39 -7.11
N TYR A 28 -11.10 -3.46 -5.93
CA TYR A 28 -9.98 -2.61 -5.53
C TYR A 28 -8.86 -3.43 -4.91
N PHE A 29 -7.62 -3.12 -5.24
CA PHE A 29 -6.44 -3.73 -4.63
C PHE A 29 -5.89 -2.85 -3.52
N ILE A 30 -5.45 -3.46 -2.42
CA ILE A 30 -4.64 -2.76 -1.43
C ILE A 30 -3.24 -2.54 -1.99
N VAL A 31 -2.85 -1.27 -2.15
CA VAL A 31 -1.53 -0.86 -2.64
C VAL A 31 -0.65 -0.22 -1.57
N ALA A 32 -1.24 0.25 -0.47
CA ALA A 32 -0.50 0.64 0.73
C ALA A 32 -1.33 0.41 1.99
N ARG A 33 -0.64 0.26 3.13
CA ARG A 33 -1.24 0.04 4.44
C ARG A 33 -0.71 1.09 5.41
N ALA A 34 -1.56 1.47 6.36
CA ALA A 34 -1.25 2.38 7.44
C ALA A 34 -2.08 2.01 8.67
N ILE A 35 -1.78 2.65 9.80
CA ILE A 35 -2.62 2.61 10.99
C ILE A 35 -2.94 4.05 11.41
N ALA A 36 -4.08 4.26 12.07
CA ALA A 36 -4.48 5.56 12.60
C ALA A 36 -5.26 5.37 13.91
N LYS A 37 -5.32 6.41 14.74
CA LYS A 37 -6.24 6.45 15.88
C LYS A 37 -7.60 6.95 15.41
N ASN A 38 -8.67 6.21 15.73
CA ASN A 38 -10.03 6.65 15.46
C ASN A 38 -10.51 7.67 16.52
N GLY A 39 -11.75 8.14 16.41
CA GLY A 39 -12.34 9.09 17.36
C GLY A 39 -12.47 8.58 18.81
N ASN A 40 -12.41 7.27 19.02
CA ASN A 40 -12.43 6.62 20.33
C ASN A 40 -11.02 6.42 20.92
N GLY A 41 -9.97 6.79 20.17
CA GLY A 41 -8.58 6.58 20.55
C GLY A 41 -8.05 5.17 20.25
N GLU A 42 -8.83 4.33 19.57
CA GLU A 42 -8.43 2.97 19.20
C GLU A 42 -7.54 3.00 17.95
N ILE A 43 -6.51 2.15 17.92
CA ILE A 43 -5.67 1.99 16.72
C ILE A 43 -6.41 1.10 15.72
N VAL A 44 -6.69 1.66 14.54
CA VAL A 44 -7.37 1.00 13.42
C VAL A 44 -6.50 1.00 12.17
N SER A 45 -6.72 0.05 11.29
CA SER A 45 -6.05 -0.08 10.00
C SER A 45 -6.62 0.92 9.00
N ARG A 46 -5.76 1.40 8.11
CA ARG A 46 -6.13 2.21 6.95
C ARG A 46 -5.40 1.69 5.73
N TYR A 47 -6.03 1.87 4.57
CA TYR A 47 -5.50 1.36 3.32
C TYR A 47 -5.49 2.45 2.26
N LYS A 48 -4.54 2.36 1.33
CA LYS A 48 -4.70 2.95 0.01
C LYS A 48 -5.06 1.87 -0.97
N VAL A 49 -6.00 2.17 -1.85
CA VAL A 49 -6.53 1.23 -2.81
C VAL A 49 -6.50 1.77 -4.23
N ALA A 50 -6.23 0.87 -5.18
CA ALA A 50 -6.27 1.15 -6.61
C ALA A 50 -7.39 0.33 -7.28
N PRO A 51 -8.15 0.90 -8.22
CA PRO A 51 -9.22 0.17 -8.92
C PRO A 51 -8.66 -0.92 -9.85
N HIS A 52 -9.24 -2.11 -9.83
CA HIS A 52 -8.99 -3.18 -10.79
C HIS A 52 -9.92 -3.06 -12.00
N PRO A 53 -9.44 -3.31 -13.24
CA PRO A 53 -8.08 -3.72 -13.64
C PRO A 53 -7.11 -2.56 -13.90
N PHE A 54 -7.52 -1.33 -13.65
CA PHE A 54 -6.84 -0.15 -14.19
C PHE A 54 -5.58 0.26 -13.43
N GLY A 55 -5.55 0.09 -12.11
CA GLY A 55 -4.46 0.55 -11.26
C GLY A 55 -4.47 2.08 -11.08
N ASP A 56 -3.28 2.67 -11.01
CA ASP A 56 -3.08 4.13 -10.93
C ASP A 56 -2.89 4.70 -12.33
N ILE A 57 -3.96 5.29 -12.88
CA ILE A 57 -3.96 5.90 -14.21
C ILE A 57 -4.56 7.30 -14.15
N PRO A 58 -4.30 8.20 -15.12
CA PRO A 58 -4.76 9.59 -15.05
C PRO A 58 -6.28 9.79 -14.89
N THR A 59 -7.10 8.78 -15.21
CA THR A 59 -8.56 8.82 -15.08
C THR A 59 -9.08 8.14 -13.82
N GLN A 60 -8.22 7.43 -13.07
CA GLN A 60 -8.60 6.65 -11.90
C GLN A 60 -7.48 6.71 -10.86
N GLU A 61 -7.77 7.38 -9.76
CA GLU A 61 -6.77 7.65 -8.72
C GLU A 61 -6.74 6.55 -7.65
N VAL A 62 -5.58 6.40 -7.04
CA VAL A 62 -5.42 5.68 -5.78
C VAL A 62 -5.93 6.56 -4.63
N PHE A 63 -6.84 6.02 -3.82
CA PHE A 63 -7.44 6.75 -2.70
C PHE A 63 -7.34 5.97 -1.38
N SER A 64 -7.47 6.69 -0.28
CA SER A 64 -7.43 6.11 1.07
C SER A 64 -8.82 5.65 1.51
N ILE A 65 -8.87 4.53 2.23
CA ILE A 65 -10.08 3.98 2.83
C ILE A 65 -9.87 3.58 4.29
N GLU A 66 -10.97 3.55 5.03
CA GLU A 66 -11.09 2.96 6.36
C GLU A 66 -11.62 1.53 6.28
N VAL A 67 -11.39 0.73 7.32
CA VAL A 67 -11.77 -0.70 7.35
C VAL A 67 -13.29 -0.86 7.20
N GLU A 68 -14.05 0.07 7.75
CA GLU A 68 -15.52 0.10 7.72
C GLU A 68 -16.09 0.24 6.31
N GLN A 69 -15.28 0.71 5.35
CA GLN A 69 -15.67 0.83 3.94
C GLN A 69 -15.55 -0.49 3.18
N ILE A 70 -14.92 -1.51 3.75
CA ILE A 70 -14.76 -2.82 3.16
C ILE A 70 -16.06 -3.62 3.35
N ILE A 71 -16.72 -3.99 2.25
CA ILE A 71 -17.89 -4.87 2.27
C ILE A 71 -17.41 -6.32 2.34
N GLU A 72 -16.47 -6.68 1.49
CA GLU A 72 -16.04 -8.06 1.28
C GLU A 72 -14.57 -8.10 0.85
N VAL A 73 -13.84 -9.08 1.38
CA VAL A 73 -12.49 -9.43 0.93
C VAL A 73 -12.63 -10.63 0.00
N LEU A 74 -12.44 -10.41 -1.30
CA LEU A 74 -12.60 -11.43 -2.35
C LEU A 74 -11.36 -12.31 -2.47
N PHE A 75 -10.20 -11.73 -2.18
CA PHE A 75 -8.92 -12.41 -2.18
C PHE A 75 -8.05 -11.79 -1.11
N GLU A 76 -7.50 -12.62 -0.24
CA GLU A 76 -6.49 -12.19 0.71
C GLU A 76 -5.13 -12.16 0.01
N GLY A 77 -4.44 -11.03 0.12
CA GLY A 77 -3.15 -10.80 -0.51
C GLY A 77 -2.04 -11.67 0.06
N PHE A 78 -0.82 -11.41 -0.38
CA PHE A 78 0.33 -12.16 0.09
C PHE A 78 0.93 -11.49 1.32
N SER A 79 1.25 -12.31 2.32
CA SER A 79 1.93 -11.89 3.55
C SER A 79 3.18 -12.74 3.77
N ASP A 80 4.21 -12.10 4.31
CA ASP A 80 5.41 -12.74 4.82
C ASP A 80 5.78 -12.24 6.23
N LYS A 81 6.95 -12.64 6.73
CA LYS A 81 7.43 -12.22 8.06
C LYS A 81 7.78 -10.74 8.13
N MET A 82 8.20 -10.13 7.02
CA MET A 82 8.52 -8.70 6.96
C MET A 82 7.26 -7.86 7.15
N ASP A 83 6.09 -8.37 6.75
CA ASP A 83 4.80 -7.73 7.03
C ASP A 83 4.48 -7.67 8.53
N GLU A 84 4.77 -8.73 9.28
CA GLU A 84 4.58 -8.78 10.73
C GLU A 84 5.49 -7.77 11.43
N GLU A 85 6.77 -7.72 11.03
CA GLU A 85 7.74 -6.75 11.53
C GLU A 85 7.34 -5.32 11.18
N PHE A 86 6.82 -5.09 9.98
CA PHE A 86 6.33 -3.79 9.55
C PHE A 86 5.16 -3.31 10.42
N LEU A 87 4.18 -4.17 10.70
CA LEU A 87 3.07 -3.83 11.59
C LEU A 87 3.56 -3.52 13.01
N GLY A 88 4.48 -4.33 13.55
CA GLY A 88 5.11 -4.09 14.84
C GLY A 88 5.79 -2.72 14.92
N ASN A 89 6.56 -2.37 13.89
CA ASN A 89 7.22 -1.07 13.78
C ASN A 89 6.21 0.10 13.74
N LEU A 90 5.11 -0.06 13.01
CA LEU A 90 4.05 0.96 12.97
C LEU A 90 3.42 1.19 14.36
N LEU A 91 3.09 0.12 15.07
CA LEU A 91 2.51 0.19 16.41
C LEU A 91 3.49 0.82 17.41
N SER A 92 4.78 0.46 17.35
CA SER A 92 5.84 1.07 18.14
C SER A 92 5.93 2.58 17.92
N GLN A 93 5.97 3.02 16.65
CA GLN A 93 6.02 4.44 16.31
C GLN A 93 4.81 5.21 16.83
N MET A 94 3.61 4.65 16.72
CA MET A 94 2.39 5.29 17.22
C MET A 94 2.36 5.42 18.74
N ASN A 95 2.94 4.44 19.45
CA ASN A 95 3.06 4.44 20.90
C ASN A 95 4.27 5.27 21.41
N GLY A 96 5.05 5.85 20.51
CA GLY A 96 6.19 6.71 20.84
C GLY A 96 7.44 5.94 21.29
N SER A 97 7.53 4.62 21.04
CA SER A 97 8.80 3.90 21.21
C SER A 97 9.71 4.21 20.03
N THR A 98 10.89 4.76 20.34
CA THR A 98 11.95 5.07 19.37
C THR A 98 12.70 3.81 18.95
N GLU A 99 12.00 2.82 18.40
CA GLU A 99 12.66 1.81 17.57
C GLU A 99 12.71 2.39 16.17
N SER A 100 13.85 3.02 15.86
CA SER A 100 14.16 3.46 14.52
C SER A 100 14.08 2.26 13.59
N LEU A 101 13.33 2.38 12.48
CA LEU A 101 13.50 1.51 11.32
C LEU A 101 15.00 1.29 11.08
N PRO A 102 15.43 0.12 10.59
CA PRO A 102 16.72 0.04 9.94
C PRO A 102 16.71 1.17 8.91
N LYS A 103 17.52 2.19 9.17
CA LYS A 103 17.84 3.21 8.18
C LYS A 103 18.33 2.38 7.02
N ASP A 104 17.56 2.28 5.95
CA ASP A 104 18.03 1.69 4.72
C ASP A 104 19.34 2.42 4.47
N SER A 105 20.46 1.71 4.66
CA SER A 105 21.77 2.29 4.43
C SER A 105 21.74 2.55 2.95
N GLY A 106 21.39 3.77 2.57
CA GLY A 106 21.31 4.19 1.19
C GLY A 106 22.59 3.71 0.54
N ALA A 107 22.47 2.66 -0.26
CA ALA A 107 23.30 2.56 -1.42
C ALA A 107 22.91 3.81 -2.20
N GLU A 108 23.71 4.86 -2.05
CA GLU A 108 23.78 5.93 -3.02
C GLU A 108 23.99 5.23 -4.36
N VAL A 109 22.90 4.99 -5.08
CA VAL A 109 22.99 4.71 -6.50
C VAL A 109 23.45 6.04 -7.07
N GLU A 110 24.77 6.16 -7.23
CA GLU A 110 25.37 7.14 -8.11
C GLU A 110 24.65 7.03 -9.44
N ILE A 111 23.75 7.96 -9.72
CA ILE A 111 23.20 8.15 -11.05
C ILE A 111 24.35 8.74 -11.85
N SER A 112 25.22 7.86 -12.38
CA SER A 112 26.16 8.22 -13.42
C SER A 112 25.34 8.62 -14.63
N SER A 113 25.33 9.92 -14.91
CA SER A 113 24.80 10.47 -16.16
C SER A 113 25.75 10.09 -17.30
N GLU A 114 25.72 8.84 -17.75
CA GLU A 114 26.16 8.49 -19.09
C GLU A 114 24.94 8.14 -19.92
N LEU A 115 24.76 8.92 -20.98
CA LEU A 115 23.81 8.70 -22.06
C LEU A 115 24.05 7.31 -22.67
N GLU A 116 23.39 6.30 -22.14
CA GLU A 116 23.21 5.05 -22.88
C GLU A 116 22.26 5.33 -24.05
N LYS A 117 22.86 5.57 -25.22
CA LYS A 117 22.22 5.29 -26.50
C LYS A 117 21.89 3.80 -26.51
N ILE A 118 20.71 3.46 -26.03
CA ILE A 118 20.07 2.19 -26.34
C ILE A 118 19.67 2.31 -27.81
N GLU A 119 20.51 1.79 -28.70
CA GLU A 119 20.07 1.45 -30.06
C GLU A 119 19.05 0.33 -29.91
N ASP A 120 17.77 0.70 -29.82
CA ASP A 120 16.66 -0.23 -29.75
C ASP A 120 16.58 -1.02 -31.08
N PRO A 121 16.79 -2.35 -31.07
CA PRO A 121 16.74 -3.15 -32.28
C PRO A 121 15.32 -3.22 -32.88
N PHE A 122 14.28 -2.78 -32.18
CA PHE A 122 12.89 -2.82 -32.63
C PHE A 122 12.42 -1.55 -33.38
N TYR A 123 13.20 -0.46 -33.38
CA TYR A 123 12.90 0.75 -34.16
C TYR A 123 13.62 0.77 -35.51
N SER A 124 13.31 -0.19 -36.37
CA SER A 124 13.75 -0.17 -37.78
C SER A 124 12.63 -0.46 -38.78
N PHE A 125 11.42 0.01 -38.48
CA PHE A 125 10.31 0.00 -39.44
C PHE A 125 9.69 1.39 -39.59
N ARG A 126 10.30 2.17 -40.48
CA ARG A 126 9.63 3.17 -41.35
C ARG A 126 10.67 3.73 -42.33
N LYS A 127 10.65 3.24 -43.56
CA LYS A 127 10.95 4.01 -44.77
C LYS A 127 9.77 3.86 -45.71
#